data_AF-K5W5D0-F1
#
_entry.id   AF-K5W5D0-F1
#
_cell.length_a   1.000
_cell.length_b   1.000
_cell.length_c   1.000
_cell.angle_alpha   90.00
_cell.angle_beta   90.00
_cell.angle_gamma   90.00
#
_symmetry.space_group_name_H-M   'P 1'
#
loop_
_entity.id
_entity.type
_entity.pdbx_description
1 polymer ?
#
loop_
_entity_poly.entity_id
_entity_poly.type
_entity_poly.pdbx_seq_one_letter_code
_entity_poly.pdbx_strand_id
1 'polypeptide(L)' 'MSQPDGPQPAQDARAANRTRFELELEFVQSLANPFYLHSLAQQGILKQPAFINFLSHLQYWKEKDYARFIL' A
#
# COMPACT_ATOMS: atom_id res chain seq x y z
N MET A 1 29.43 33.37 10.73
CA MET A 1 29.73 32.03 10.17
C MET A 1 28.42 31.46 9.64
N SER A 2 28.46 31.17 8.34
CA SER A 2 27.51 30.58 7.40
C SER A 2 26.16 29.99 7.88
N GLN A 3 25.08 30.43 7.23
CA GLN A 3 23.90 29.63 6.84
C GLN A 3 23.80 29.71 5.30
N PRO A 4 23.21 28.74 4.55
CA PRO A 4 21.86 28.21 4.81
C PRO A 4 21.59 26.72 4.44
N ASP A 5 20.40 26.24 4.81
CA ASP A 5 19.62 25.09 4.30
C ASP A 5 20.22 24.21 3.19
N GLY A 6 20.44 22.93 3.49
CA GLY A 6 20.56 21.86 2.50
C GLY A 6 19.29 21.01 2.50
N PRO A 7 18.77 20.54 1.35
CA PRO A 7 17.49 19.86 1.30
C PRO A 7 17.59 18.51 2.02
N GLN A 8 16.91 18.37 3.16
CA GLN A 8 16.59 17.06 3.75
C GLN A 8 15.12 16.64 3.48
N PRO A 9 14.66 16.44 2.22
CA PRO A 9 13.39 15.78 1.94
C PRO A 9 13.55 14.27 1.65
N ALA A 10 14.78 13.76 1.50
CA ALA A 10 15.03 12.42 0.98
C ALA A 10 14.93 11.29 2.03
N GLN A 11 15.26 11.56 3.30
CA GLN A 11 15.15 10.57 4.37
C GLN A 11 13.70 10.35 4.79
N ASP A 12 12.92 11.44 4.93
CA ASP A 12 11.49 11.37 5.21
C ASP A 12 10.72 10.70 4.09
N ALA A 13 11.08 10.97 2.83
CA ALA A 13 10.48 10.30 1.68
C ALA A 13 10.73 8.77 1.73
N ARG A 14 11.94 8.31 2.06
CA ARG A 14 12.22 6.87 2.17
C ARG A 14 11.44 6.21 3.31
N ALA A 15 11.35 6.87 4.46
CA ALA A 15 10.56 6.39 5.59
C ALA A 15 9.06 6.30 5.21
N ALA A 16 8.51 7.34 4.57
CA ALA A 16 7.13 7.37 4.12
C ALA A 16 6.81 6.30 3.06
N ASN A 17 7.71 6.07 2.10
CA ASN A 17 7.56 4.99 1.11
C ASN A 17 7.57 3.61 1.78
N ARG A 18 8.42 3.40 2.78
CA ARG A 18 8.45 2.15 3.55
C ARG A 18 7.15 1.93 4.32
N THR A 19 6.64 2.95 5.01
CA THR A 19 5.35 2.85 5.73
C THR A 19 4.20 2.55 4.78
N ARG A 20 4.18 3.17 3.59
CA ARG A 20 3.19 2.85 2.55
C ARG A 20 3.27 1.41 2.09
N PHE A 21 4.49 0.91 1.85
CA PHE A 21 4.71 -0.47 1.44
C PHE A 21 4.26 -1.47 2.51
N GLU A 22 4.60 -1.23 3.78
CA GLU A 22 4.17 -2.06 4.91
C GLU A 22 2.63 -2.06 5.03
N LEU A 23 1.98 -0.89 4.90
CA LEU A 23 0.53 -0.77 4.94
C LEU A 23 -0.15 -1.50 3.76
N GLU A 24 0.39 -1.37 2.55
CA GLU A 24 -0.11 -2.09 1.37
C GLU A 24 0.04 -3.61 1.54
N LEU A 25 1.15 -4.06 2.11
CA LEU A 25 1.37 -5.48 2.40
C LEU A 25 0.37 -6.03 3.42
N GLU A 26 0.15 -5.33 4.54
CA GLU A 26 -0.87 -5.69 5.53
C GLU A 26 -2.27 -5.71 4.91
N PHE A 27 -2.55 -4.76 4.03
CA PHE A 27 -3.82 -4.69 3.31
C PHE A 27 -4.02 -5.89 2.37
N VAL A 28 -3.01 -6.24 1.56
CA VAL A 28 -3.08 -7.40 0.66
C VAL A 28 -3.25 -8.70 1.43
N GLN A 29 -2.56 -8.87 2.56
CA GLN A 29 -2.77 -10.01 3.45
C GLN A 29 -4.19 -10.02 4.05
N SER A 30 -4.73 -8.84 4.40
CA SER A 30 -6.10 -8.71 4.90
C SER A 30 -7.15 -9.07 3.84
N LEU A 31 -6.86 -8.88 2.55
CA LEU A 31 -7.73 -9.33 1.45
C LEU A 31 -7.84 -10.86 1.37
N ALA A 32 -6.89 -11.62 1.93
CA ALA A 32 -7.00 -13.07 2.04
C ALA A 32 -8.07 -13.50 3.07
N ASN A 33 -8.48 -12.60 3.97
CA ASN A 33 -9.52 -12.88 4.95
C ASN A 33 -10.93 -12.68 4.36
N PRO A 34 -11.75 -13.73 4.26
CA PRO A 34 -13.10 -13.63 3.68
C PRO A 34 -14.04 -12.72 4.48
N PHE A 35 -13.85 -12.57 5.79
CA PHE A 35 -14.67 -11.67 6.62
C PHE A 35 -14.38 -10.20 6.31
N TYR A 36 -13.12 -9.85 6.02
CA TYR A 36 -12.75 -8.50 5.64
C TYR A 36 -13.34 -8.14 4.27
N LEU A 37 -13.21 -9.04 3.30
CA LEU A 37 -13.85 -8.89 1.98
C LEU A 37 -15.38 -8.75 2.10
N HIS A 38 -16.01 -9.52 2.98
CA HIS A 38 -17.45 -9.40 3.23
C HIS A 38 -17.83 -8.03 3.78
N SER A 39 -17.08 -7.49 4.75
CA SER A 39 -17.31 -6.15 5.28
C SER A 39 -17.14 -5.07 4.22
N LEU A 40 -16.10 -5.17 3.37
CA LEU A 40 -15.89 -4.24 2.25
C LEU A 40 -17.03 -4.31 1.22
N ALA A 41 -17.54 -5.52 0.96
CA ALA A 41 -18.67 -5.74 0.07
C ALA A 41 -19.96 -5.12 0.63
N GLN A 42 -20.23 -5.31 1.92
CA GLN A 42 -21.39 -4.73 2.60
C GLN A 42 -21.37 -3.20 2.61
N GLN A 43 -20.19 -2.60 2.74
CA GLN A 43 -19.99 -1.15 2.66
C GLN A 43 -20.04 -0.61 1.21
N GLY A 44 -20.15 -1.48 0.20
CA GLY A 44 -20.15 -1.10 -1.21
C GLY A 44 -18.79 -0.60 -1.72
N ILE A 45 -17.72 -0.76 -0.94
CA ILE A 45 -16.37 -0.27 -1.27
C ILE A 45 -15.83 -1.00 -2.51
N LEU A 46 -16.11 -2.30 -2.65
CA LEU A 46 -15.69 -3.11 -3.80
C LEU A 46 -16.22 -2.59 -5.15
N LYS A 47 -17.27 -1.75 -5.14
CA LYS A 47 -17.86 -1.14 -6.34
C LYS A 47 -17.31 0.25 -6.64
N GLN A 48 -16.53 0.84 -5.73
CA GLN A 48 -16.01 2.18 -5.92
C GLN A 48 -14.87 2.16 -6.95
N PRO A 49 -14.89 3.06 -7.96
CA PRO A 49 -13.86 3.08 -8.99
C PRO A 49 -12.47 3.39 -8.42
N ALA A 50 -12.40 4.19 -7.35
CA ALA A 50 -11.15 4.45 -6.64
C ALA A 50 -10.55 3.16 -6.05
N PHE A 51 -11.40 2.30 -5.46
CA PHE A 51 -10.96 1.04 -4.89
C PHE A 51 -10.56 0.03 -5.98
N ILE A 52 -11.29 -0.02 -7.09
CA ILE A 52 -10.93 -0.87 -8.23
C ILE A 52 -9.57 -0.47 -8.82
N ASN A 53 -9.31 0.84 -8.95
CA ASN A 53 -8.00 1.34 -9.38
C ASN A 53 -6.90 0.96 -8.38
N PHE A 54 -7.20 1.00 -7.08
CA PHE A 54 -6.26 0.58 -6.05
C PHE A 54 -5.96 -0.93 -6.12
N LEU A 55 -6.97 -1.78 -6.32
CA LEU A 55 -6.76 -3.21 -6.56
C LEU A 55 -5.93 -3.47 -7.82
N SER A 56 -6.12 -2.65 -8.87
CA SER A 56 -5.30 -2.73 -10.08
C SER A 56 -3.84 -2.38 -9.80
N HIS A 57 -3.60 -1.36 -8.97
CA HIS A 57 -2.26 -1.02 -8.50
C HIS A 57 -1.64 -2.20 -7.73
N LEU A 58 -2.37 -2.80 -6.79
CA LEU A 58 -1.89 -3.95 -6.00
C LEU A 58 -1.58 -5.21 -6.83
N GLN A 59 -1.86 -5.25 -8.14
CA GLN A 59 -1.44 -6.37 -8.98
C GLN A 59 0.09 -6.48 -9.11
N TYR A 60 0.86 -5.42 -8.81
CA TYR A 60 2.33 -5.51 -8.78
C TYR A 60 2.83 -6.56 -7.77
N TRP A 61 2.06 -6.82 -6.71
CA TRP A 61 2.37 -7.86 -5.73
C TRP A 61 2.39 -9.28 -6.30
N LYS A 62 1.78 -9.50 -7.48
CA LYS A 62 1.82 -10.79 -8.18
C LYS A 62 3.17 -11.05 -8.86
N GLU A 63 4.01 -10.03 -9.06
CA GLU A 63 5.34 -10.21 -9.63
C GLU A 63 6.25 -10.98 -8.66
N LYS A 64 7.15 -11.81 -9.20
CA LYS A 64 7.98 -12.75 -8.41
C LYS A 64 8.83 -12.04 -7.34
N ASP A 65 9.25 -10.81 -7.60
CA ASP A 65 10.05 -10.01 -6.67
C ASP A 65 9.25 -9.57 -5.43
N TYR A 66 7.95 -9.36 -5.57
CA TYR A 66 7.06 -8.90 -4.49
C TYR A 66 6.25 -10.02 -3.86
N ALA A 67 5.93 -11.07 -4.62
CA ALA A 67 5.19 -12.23 -4.13
C ALA A 67 5.90 -12.93 -2.95
N ARG A 68 7.23 -12.81 -2.84
CA ARG A 68 8.00 -13.37 -1.72
C ARG A 68 7.64 -12.79 -0.34
N PHE A 69 7.00 -11.61 -0.32
CA PHE A 69 6.62 -10.92 0.92
C PHE A 69 5.22 -11.29 1.40
N ILE A 70 4.42 -11.93 0.53
CA ILE A 70 3.09 -12.43 0.87
C ILE A 70 3.25 -13.87 1.37
N LEU A 71 2.95 -14.08 2.65
CA LEU A 71 3.07 -15.37 3.35
C LEU A 71 1.88 -16.30 3.11
#